data_AF-A0AAD9PMN9-F1
#
_entry.id   AF-A0AAD9PMN9-F1
#
_cell.length_a   1.000
_cell.length_b   1.000
_cell.length_c   1.000
_cell.angle_alpha   90.00
_cell.angle_beta   90.00
_cell.angle_gamma   90.00
#
_symmetry.space_group_name_H-M   'P 1'
#
loop_
_entity.id
_entity.type
_entity.pdbx_description
1 polymer ?
#
loop_
_entity_poly.entity_id
_entity_poly.type
_entity_poly.pdbx_seq_one_letter_code
_entity_poly.pdbx_strand_id
1 'polypeptide(L)'
;MCNFTNLLENRIRDTASVLCLGLDPRIEEIDAFCSSLVYNTLYIGFQQTNPEYRSDATFTRLLLYCRHLLSKTLDFVCCVKPNLAFFIAHGSQGIKVTLRPLHFIIGPRSSLQGAKGSAGTNYSGCQVWGCELHHALLSEIHPRNFTG
;
A
#
# COMPACT_ATOMS: atom_id res chain seq x y z
N MET A 1 -11.47 20.78 6.82
CA MET A 1 -10.94 20.12 5.61
C MET A 1 -9.49 19.75 5.90
N CYS A 2 -9.13 18.46 5.92
CA CYS A 2 -7.74 18.03 6.15
C CYS A 2 -6.97 18.14 4.82
N ASN A 3 -5.94 18.98 4.76
CA ASN A 3 -5.02 19.02 3.62
C ASN A 3 -3.84 18.06 3.84
N PHE A 4 -3.04 17.83 2.80
CA PHE A 4 -1.88 16.93 2.87
C PHE A 4 -0.93 17.28 4.03
N THR A 5 -0.61 18.57 4.18
CA THR A 5 0.29 19.07 5.23
C THR A 5 -0.20 18.69 6.62
N ASN A 6 -1.48 18.94 6.93
CA ASN A 6 -2.05 18.60 8.23
C ASN A 6 -2.04 17.08 8.48
N LEU A 7 -2.29 16.27 7.46
CA LEU A 7 -2.24 14.81 7.57
C LEU A 7 -0.81 14.31 7.84
N LEU A 8 0.17 14.86 7.14
CA LEU A 8 1.58 14.53 7.33
C LEU A 8 2.07 14.97 8.72
N GLU A 9 1.78 16.20 9.14
CA GLU A 9 2.17 16.72 10.46
C GLU A 9 1.55 15.92 11.61
N ASN A 10 0.26 15.53 11.49
CA ASN A 10 -0.37 14.64 12.45
C ASN A 10 0.35 13.30 12.52
N ARG A 11 0.67 12.70 11.36
CA ARG A 11 1.32 11.39 11.31
C ARG A 11 2.77 11.43 11.84
N ILE A 12 3.50 12.51 11.57
CA ILE A 12 4.84 12.75 12.15
C ILE A 12 4.75 12.78 13.67
N ARG A 13 3.74 13.45 14.24
CA ARG A 13 3.50 13.46 15.69
C ARG A 13 3.15 12.07 16.23
N ASP A 14 2.24 11.35 15.56
CA ASP A 14 1.78 10.03 15.99
C ASP A 14 2.91 8.97 15.99
N THR A 15 3.81 9.04 15.01
CA THR A 15 4.92 8.07 14.85
C THR A 15 6.22 8.56 15.47
N ALA A 16 6.26 9.81 15.95
CA ALA A 16 7.47 10.52 16.37
C ALA A 16 8.61 10.41 15.33
N SER A 17 8.26 10.41 14.04
CA SER A 17 9.17 10.08 12.95
C SER A 17 8.90 10.94 11.72
N VAL A 18 9.96 11.33 11.02
CA VAL A 18 9.89 11.96 9.69
C VAL A 18 10.28 10.98 8.58
N LEU A 19 10.41 9.69 8.91
CA LEU A 19 10.87 8.67 7.98
C LEU A 19 9.82 8.41 6.90
N CYS A 20 10.24 8.52 5.65
CA CYS A 20 9.47 8.11 4.48
C CYS A 20 9.90 6.71 4.03
N LEU A 21 8.94 5.81 3.84
CA LEU A 21 9.19 4.51 3.23
C LEU A 21 9.20 4.64 1.70
N GLY A 22 10.33 4.35 1.05
CA GLY A 22 10.33 4.03 -0.37
C GLY A 22 9.72 2.66 -0.59
N LEU A 23 8.64 2.58 -1.37
CA LEU A 23 8.01 1.31 -1.73
C LEU A 23 8.42 0.93 -3.15
N ASP A 24 9.47 0.12 -3.24
CA ASP A 24 10.21 -0.16 -4.46
C ASP A 24 10.28 -1.69 -4.69
N PRO A 25 9.19 -2.34 -5.13
CA PRO A 25 9.10 -3.80 -5.12
C PRO A 25 9.88 -4.43 -6.28
N ARG A 26 11.14 -4.78 -6.02
CA ARG A 26 12.06 -5.38 -7.02
C ARG A 26 11.71 -6.83 -7.29
N ILE A 27 11.98 -7.28 -8.51
CA ILE A 27 11.64 -8.64 -8.97
C ILE A 27 12.29 -9.69 -8.08
N GLU A 28 13.57 -9.52 -7.76
CA GLU A 28 14.35 -10.48 -6.98
C GLU A 28 13.87 -10.56 -5.53
N GLU A 29 13.47 -9.43 -4.95
CA GLU A 29 12.92 -9.36 -3.59
C GLU A 29 11.54 -10.03 -3.50
N ILE A 30 10.70 -9.83 -4.52
CA ILE A 30 9.40 -10.50 -4.62
C ILE A 30 9.60 -12.01 -4.78
N ASP A 31 10.52 -12.46 -5.63
CA ASP A 31 10.80 -13.88 -5.83
C ASP A 31 11.30 -14.55 -4.55
N ALA A 32 12.21 -13.89 -3.83
CA ALA A 32 12.67 -14.34 -2.52
C ALA A 32 11.52 -14.40 -1.50
N PHE A 33 10.69 -13.35 -1.44
CA PHE A 33 9.51 -13.32 -0.56
C PHE A 33 8.52 -14.44 -0.88
N CYS A 34 8.26 -14.71 -2.16
CA CYS A 34 7.33 -15.75 -2.61
C CYS A 34 7.80 -17.16 -2.26
N SER A 35 9.09 -17.34 -2.02
CA SER A 35 9.67 -18.61 -1.56
C SER A 35 9.56 -18.79 -0.05
N SER A 36 9.09 -17.78 0.69
CA SER A 36 8.99 -17.81 2.15
C SER A 36 7.70 -18.46 2.66
N LEU A 37 7.75 -19.00 3.88
CA LEU A 37 6.55 -19.48 4.59
C LEU A 37 5.53 -18.36 4.83
N VAL A 38 6.00 -17.12 5.03
CA VAL A 38 5.15 -15.95 5.25
C VAL A 38 4.25 -15.70 4.04
N TYR A 39 4.82 -15.80 2.83
CA TYR A 39 4.03 -15.68 1.61
C TYR A 39 2.96 -16.76 1.53
N ASN A 40 3.29 -18.03 1.80
CA ASN A 40 2.33 -19.13 1.73
C ASN A 40 1.13 -18.89 2.67
N THR A 41 1.39 -18.45 3.91
CA THR A 41 0.32 -18.11 4.86
C THR A 41 -0.55 -16.96 4.35
N LEU A 42 0.07 -15.88 3.88
CA LEU A 42 -0.66 -14.72 3.36
C LEU A 42 -1.46 -15.06 2.11
N TYR A 43 -0.90 -15.87 1.21
CA TYR A 43 -1.52 -16.30 -0.03
C TYR A 43 -2.77 -17.14 0.22
N ILE A 44 -2.71 -18.12 1.13
CA ILE A 44 -3.86 -18.96 1.48
C ILE A 44 -5.01 -18.09 2.01
N GLY A 45 -4.74 -17.19 2.96
CA GLY A 45 -5.76 -16.31 3.52
C GLY A 45 -6.31 -15.31 2.49
N PHE A 46 -5.46 -14.80 1.60
CA PHE A 46 -5.88 -13.90 0.53
C PHE A 46 -6.80 -14.60 -0.47
N GLN A 47 -6.47 -15.83 -0.89
CA GLN A 47 -7.27 -16.59 -1.85
C GLN A 47 -8.64 -17.00 -1.30
N GLN A 48 -8.74 -17.28 0.01
CA GLN A 48 -10.02 -17.57 0.66
C GLN A 48 -10.99 -16.38 0.61
N THR A 49 -10.45 -15.16 0.67
CA THR A 49 -11.24 -13.92 0.73
C THR A 49 -11.38 -13.22 -0.61
N ASN A 50 -10.51 -13.53 -1.59
CA ASN A 50 -10.50 -12.91 -2.91
C ASN A 50 -10.23 -13.96 -4.02
N PRO A 51 -11.12 -14.95 -4.20
CA PRO A 51 -10.93 -16.04 -5.15
C PRO A 51 -10.82 -15.59 -6.61
N GLU A 52 -11.32 -14.40 -6.95
CA GLU A 52 -11.28 -13.82 -8.29
C GLU A 52 -9.86 -13.49 -8.78
N TYR A 53 -8.87 -13.38 -7.89
CA TYR A 53 -7.48 -13.10 -8.24
C TYR A 53 -6.61 -14.35 -8.34
N ARG A 54 -7.19 -15.55 -8.29
CA ARG A 54 -6.43 -16.82 -8.35
C ARG A 54 -5.60 -16.98 -9.62
N SER A 55 -6.08 -16.46 -10.74
CA SER A 55 -5.38 -16.49 -12.03
C SER A 55 -4.32 -15.40 -12.17
N ASP A 56 -4.30 -14.41 -11.28
CA ASP A 56 -3.44 -13.23 -11.38
C ASP A 56 -2.23 -13.35 -10.44
N ALA A 57 -1.31 -14.24 -10.80
CA ALA A 57 -0.16 -14.59 -9.97
C ALA A 57 0.74 -13.39 -9.69
N THR A 58 1.09 -12.59 -10.71
CA THR A 58 1.96 -11.41 -10.54
C THR A 58 1.31 -10.35 -9.66
N PHE A 59 0.03 -10.02 -9.90
CA PHE A 59 -0.71 -9.09 -9.05
C PHE A 59 -0.70 -9.54 -7.60
N THR A 60 -1.03 -10.81 -7.35
CA THR A 60 -1.13 -11.35 -5.99
C THR A 60 0.24 -11.32 -5.29
N ARG A 61 1.30 -11.75 -5.96
CA ARG A 61 2.68 -11.74 -5.43
C ARG A 61 3.10 -10.32 -5.03
N LEU A 62 2.89 -9.36 -5.92
CA LEU A 62 3.26 -7.97 -5.72
C LEU A 62 2.44 -7.31 -4.60
N LEU A 63 1.12 -7.51 -4.59
CA LEU A 63 0.23 -6.97 -3.57
C LEU A 63 0.60 -7.50 -2.18
N LEU A 64 0.82 -8.82 -2.06
CA LEU A 64 1.16 -9.45 -0.79
C LEU A 64 2.56 -9.03 -0.30
N TYR A 65 3.52 -8.81 -1.20
CA TYR A 65 4.81 -8.25 -0.85
C TYR A 65 4.68 -6.84 -0.28
N CYS A 66 3.98 -5.94 -0.97
CA CYS A 66 3.74 -4.57 -0.49
C CYS A 66 3.01 -4.57 0.86
N ARG A 67 1.99 -5.42 1.01
CA ARG A 67 1.27 -5.61 2.27
C ARG A 67 2.20 -6.06 3.40
N HIS A 68 3.06 -7.04 3.11
CA HIS A 68 4.02 -7.54 4.09
C HIS A 68 4.97 -6.43 4.53
N LEU A 69 5.58 -5.69 3.60
CA LEU A 69 6.49 -4.61 3.94
C LEU A 69 5.83 -3.52 4.78
N LEU A 70 4.63 -3.09 4.38
CA LEU A 70 3.86 -2.09 5.11
C LEU A 70 3.49 -2.57 6.52
N SER A 71 3.08 -3.83 6.67
CA SER A 71 2.74 -4.41 7.98
C SER A 71 3.88 -4.37 8.99
N LYS A 72 5.13 -4.31 8.51
CA LYS A 72 6.33 -4.29 9.34
C LYS A 72 6.90 -2.89 9.59
N THR A 73 6.56 -1.93 8.74
CA THR A 73 7.20 -0.60 8.74
C THR A 73 6.27 0.54 9.11
N LEU A 74 4.95 0.37 9.00
CA LEU A 74 3.99 1.46 9.17
C LEU A 74 4.08 2.18 10.51
N ASP A 75 4.43 1.49 11.59
CA ASP A 75 4.53 2.11 12.92
C ASP A 75 5.71 3.08 13.06
N PHE A 76 6.66 3.04 12.12
CA PHE A 76 7.90 3.83 12.17
C PHE A 76 7.98 4.93 11.11
N VAL A 77 7.03 4.97 10.17
CA VAL A 77 7.08 5.86 9.00
C VAL A 77 5.91 6.83 8.98
N CYS A 78 6.20 8.07 8.58
CA CYS A 78 5.18 9.10 8.44
C CYS A 78 4.47 9.05 7.09
N CYS A 79 5.13 8.50 6.06
CA CYS A 79 4.56 8.36 4.74
C CYS A 79 5.19 7.23 3.94
N VAL A 80 4.52 6.87 2.85
CA VAL A 80 5.00 5.88 1.88
C VAL A 80 5.04 6.53 0.51
N LYS A 81 6.17 6.39 -0.16
CA LYS A 81 6.40 6.92 -1.50
C LYS A 81 6.62 5.75 -2.47
N PRO A 82 5.59 5.29 -3.19
CA PRO A 82 5.77 4.28 -4.23
C PRO A 82 6.65 4.85 -5.35
N ASN A 83 7.62 4.08 -5.79
CA ASN A 83 8.39 4.42 -6.98
C ASN A 83 7.82 3.68 -8.19
N LEU A 84 7.10 4.42 -9.03
CA LEU A 84 6.34 3.89 -10.16
C LEU A 84 7.17 3.03 -11.12
N ALA A 85 8.46 3.33 -11.30
CA ALA A 85 9.33 2.57 -12.22
C ALA A 85 9.42 1.09 -11.82
N PHE A 86 9.49 0.79 -10.52
CA PHE A 86 9.53 -0.59 -10.03
C PHE A 86 8.21 -1.32 -10.22
N PHE A 87 7.08 -0.60 -10.20
CA PHE A 87 5.77 -1.18 -10.51
C PHE A 87 5.61 -1.43 -12.02
N ILE A 88 6.05 -0.51 -12.88
CA ILE A 88 6.00 -0.68 -14.34
C ILE A 88 6.77 -1.92 -14.79
N ALA A 89 7.88 -2.26 -14.12
CA ALA A 89 8.64 -3.47 -14.40
C ALA A 89 7.83 -4.78 -14.28
N HIS A 90 6.72 -4.78 -13.53
CA HIS A 90 5.78 -5.92 -13.41
C HIS A 90 4.65 -5.90 -14.46
N GLY A 91 4.75 -5.02 -15.46
CA GLY A 91 3.75 -4.86 -16.51
C GLY A 91 2.42 -4.31 -16.00
N SER A 92 1.32 -4.68 -16.67
CA SER A 92 -0.03 -4.18 -16.34
C SER A 92 -0.45 -4.49 -14.90
N GLN A 93 0.08 -5.56 -14.31
CA GLN A 93 -0.23 -5.95 -12.94
C GLN A 93 0.41 -5.03 -11.90
N GLY A 94 1.60 -4.49 -12.17
CA GLY A 94 2.20 -3.51 -11.27
C GLY A 94 1.46 -2.19 -11.24
N ILE A 95 0.98 -1.73 -12.40
CA ILE A 95 0.09 -0.57 -12.47
C ILE A 95 -1.20 -0.83 -11.71
N LYS A 96 -1.81 -2.01 -11.89
CA LYS A 96 -3.04 -2.40 -11.18
C LYS A 96 -2.88 -2.35 -9.65
N VAL A 97 -1.72 -2.75 -9.10
CA VAL A 97 -1.43 -2.63 -7.66
C VAL A 97 -1.29 -1.15 -7.24
N THR A 98 -0.62 -0.32 -8.04
CA THR A 98 -0.42 1.10 -7.73
C THR A 98 -1.73 1.89 -7.66
N LEU A 99 -2.72 1.51 -8.46
CA LEU A 99 -4.04 2.15 -8.49
C LEU A 99 -5.00 1.65 -7.39
N ARG A 100 -4.60 0.68 -6.56
CA ARG A 100 -5.46 0.18 -5.47
C ARG A 100 -5.43 1.13 -4.27
N PRO A 101 -6.58 1.36 -3.60
CA PRO A 101 -6.61 2.10 -2.36
C PRO A 101 -5.72 1.49 -1.28
N LEU A 102 -5.05 2.33 -0.49
CA LEU A 102 -4.17 1.94 0.63
C LEU A 102 -4.80 0.94 1.61
N HIS A 103 -6.09 1.09 1.92
CA HIS A 103 -6.79 0.17 2.82
C HIS A 103 -6.84 -1.26 2.27
N PHE A 104 -6.81 -1.42 0.94
CA PHE A 104 -6.77 -2.72 0.29
C PHE A 104 -5.39 -3.36 0.43
N ILE A 105 -4.33 -2.54 0.40
CA ILE A 105 -2.94 -3.00 0.53
C ILE A 105 -2.62 -3.33 1.99
N ILE A 106 -3.02 -2.51 2.95
CA ILE A 106 -2.71 -2.70 4.38
C ILE A 106 -3.63 -3.74 5.03
N GLY A 107 -4.87 -3.86 4.55
CA GLY A 107 -5.91 -4.71 5.13
C GLY A 107 -6.46 -4.17 6.47
N PRO A 108 -7.45 -4.86 7.06
CA PRO A 108 -8.03 -4.45 8.34
C PRO A 108 -7.00 -4.58 9.48
N ARG A 109 -6.82 -3.48 10.23
CA ARG A 109 -5.82 -3.33 11.31
C ARG A 109 -5.99 -4.32 12.47
N SER A 110 -7.10 -5.08 12.53
CA SER A 110 -7.29 -6.21 13.46
C SER A 110 -6.25 -7.32 13.29
N SER A 111 -5.60 -7.40 12.13
CA SER A 111 -4.48 -8.31 11.87
C SER A 111 -3.08 -7.73 12.22
N LEU A 112 -3.02 -6.50 12.73
CA LEU A 112 -1.78 -5.76 13.08
C LEU A 112 -1.68 -5.45 14.59
N GLN A 113 -2.42 -6.16 15.44
CA GLN A 113 -2.46 -5.89 16.88
C GLN A 113 -1.17 -6.32 17.60
N GLY A 114 -0.21 -5.38 17.60
CA GLY A 114 0.92 -5.31 18.54
C GLY A 114 1.12 -3.92 19.15
N ALA A 115 0.48 -2.86 18.63
CA ALA A 115 0.60 -1.51 19.18
C ALA A 115 -0.58 -1.17 20.09
N LYS A 116 -0.28 -1.05 21.39
CA LYS A 116 -1.22 -0.76 22.47
C LYS A 116 -1.92 0.58 22.31
N GLY A 117 -3.23 0.58 22.58
CA GLY A 117 -3.93 1.61 23.33
C GLY A 117 -4.03 3.00 22.71
N SER A 118 -5.15 3.26 22.02
CA SER A 118 -5.96 4.48 22.23
C SER A 118 -7.33 4.28 21.56
N ALA A 119 -8.37 4.17 22.39
CA ALA A 119 -9.75 4.18 21.95
C ALA A 119 -10.11 5.59 21.43
N GLY A 120 -10.53 5.68 20.19
CA GLY A 120 -10.82 6.93 19.51
C GLY A 120 -10.92 6.70 18.00
N THR A 121 -12.05 6.14 17.58
CA THR A 121 -12.45 6.00 16.18
C THR A 121 -12.29 7.31 15.41
N ASN A 122 -11.34 7.34 14.48
CA ASN A 122 -11.39 8.09 13.23
C ASN A 122 -10.43 7.42 12.24
N TYR A 123 -10.98 6.88 11.15
CA TYR A 123 -10.25 6.20 10.07
C TYR A 123 -9.48 7.19 9.17
N SER A 124 -8.74 8.14 9.77
CA SER A 124 -7.97 9.18 9.07
C SER A 124 -6.46 8.97 9.11
N GLY A 125 -5.96 7.99 9.90
CA GLY A 125 -4.53 7.83 10.22
C GLY A 125 -3.65 7.15 9.16
N CYS A 126 -4.14 6.92 7.94
CA CYS A 126 -3.36 6.30 6.86
C CYS A 126 -3.57 7.03 5.53
N GLN A 127 -3.37 8.35 5.52
CA GLN A 127 -3.45 9.19 4.34
C GLN A 127 -2.12 9.88 4.07
N VAL A 128 -1.04 9.11 3.90
CA VAL A 128 0.15 9.65 3.22
C VAL A 128 0.78 8.57 2.33
N TRP A 129 0.00 8.07 1.37
CA TRP A 129 0.56 7.80 0.04
C TRP A 129 0.58 9.13 -0.70
N GLY A 130 1.62 9.37 -1.51
CA GLY A 130 1.70 10.56 -2.36
C GLY A 130 0.44 10.73 -3.21
N CYS A 131 -0.51 11.53 -2.72
CA CYS A 131 -1.77 11.84 -3.40
C CYS A 131 -1.53 12.43 -4.80
N GLU A 132 -0.35 13.03 -5.02
CA GLU A 132 0.07 13.63 -6.27
C GLU A 132 0.26 12.60 -7.39
N LEU A 133 0.81 11.41 -7.09
CA LEU A 133 1.01 10.35 -8.08
C LEU A 133 -0.32 9.70 -8.50
N HIS A 134 -1.26 9.55 -7.56
CA HIS A 134 -2.57 8.98 -7.86
C HIS A 134 -3.42 9.94 -8.71
N HIS A 135 -3.39 11.25 -8.39
CA HIS A 135 -4.06 12.26 -9.21
C HIS A 135 -3.41 12.42 -10.59
N ALA A 136 -2.07 12.43 -10.69
CA ALA A 136 -1.35 12.53 -11.95
C ALA A 136 -1.62 11.31 -12.85
N LEU A 137 -1.52 10.09 -12.32
CA LEU A 137 -1.80 8.85 -13.08
C LEU A 137 -3.27 8.76 -13.51
N LEU A 138 -4.23 9.15 -12.66
CA LEU A 138 -5.64 9.16 -13.07
C LEU A 138 -5.92 10.23 -14.13
N SER A 139 -5.22 11.37 -14.10
CA SER A 139 -5.34 12.41 -15.12
C SER A 139 -4.74 12.02 -16.49
N GLU A 140 -3.70 11.19 -16.50
CA GLU A 140 -3.09 10.69 -17.74
C GLU A 140 -3.82 9.47 -18.32
N ILE A 141 -4.41 8.61 -17.48
CA ILE A 141 -5.12 7.40 -17.92
C ILE A 141 -6.56 7.71 -18.38
N HIS A 142 -7.18 8.80 -17.91
CA HIS A 142 -8.47 9.30 -18.38
C HIS A 142 -8.41 10.76 -18.85
N PRO A 143 -7.97 11.04 -20.10
CA PRO A 143 -7.92 12.40 -20.62
C PRO A 143 -9.31 12.99 -20.99
N ARG A 144 -10.43 12.33 -20.66
CA ARG A 144 -11.77 12.86 -20.96
C ARG A 144 -12.77 12.50 -19.86
N ASN A 145 -13.09 13.49 -19.03
CA ASN A 145 -14.45 13.94 -18.67
C ASN A 145 -14.37 14.85 -17.44
N PHE A 146 -13.87 16.07 -17.64
CA PHE A 146 -14.18 17.21 -16.78
C PHE A 146 -14.51 18.39 -17.70
N THR A 147 -15.77 18.45 -18.10
CA THR A 147 -16.43 19.66 -18.62
C THR A 147 -17.84 19.68 -18.04
N GLY A 148 -18.16 20.72 -17.27
CA GLY A 148 -19.49 21.00 -16.75
C GLY A 148 -19.55 21.02 -15.23
#